data_AF-A0A1B9KXI5-F1
#
_entry.id   AF-A0A1B9KXI5-F1
#
_cell.length_a   1.000
_cell.length_b   1.000
_cell.length_c   1.000
_cell.angle_alpha   90.00
_cell.angle_beta   90.00
_cell.angle_gamma   90.00
#
_symmetry.space_group_name_H-M   'P 1'
#
loop_
_entity.id
_entity.type
_entity.pdbx_description
1 polymer ?
#
loop_
_entity_poly.entity_id
_entity_poly.type
_entity_poly.pdbx_seq_one_letter_code
_entity_poly.pdbx_strand_id
1 'polypeptide(L)'
;MLSEPPVALSFARPNKDWGTDEYAGPADIWNPNEGFLITQSDPASYALNFPSTGADGLFFDLELEGADPDQLIWEPVAHEGITATVTRTRSSDRWFRGMVTRVTLKGPEARAQWYNPHPSRISVPRLPQTFELVGRDRGGNEIVKYGFVLQKWFVHRGGKGDYSFYQADWCNGLGYRMPQVKDLTNAVCFGLHSGRHCEGAVGATPSSTGNHYQRRIGAGFFAEWGLMANYDGAGFNSFGDYWTGEASFGVNSMSGSVRSTYPSFVSYGICVVP
;
A
#
# COMPACT_ATOMS: atom_id res chain seq x y z
N MET A 1 38.43 11.80 -18.03
CA MET A 1 37.28 12.07 -17.15
C MET A 1 36.46 10.80 -17.16
N LEU A 2 36.43 10.07 -16.04
CA LEU A 2 35.50 8.96 -15.88
C LEU A 2 34.12 9.61 -15.71
N SER A 3 33.18 9.30 -16.59
CA SER A 3 31.79 9.74 -16.44
C SER A 3 31.27 9.21 -15.12
N GLU A 4 30.72 10.08 -14.27
CA GLU A 4 29.95 9.63 -13.12
C GLU A 4 28.86 8.66 -13.60
N PRO A 5 28.61 7.55 -12.87
CA PRO A 5 27.55 6.63 -13.24
C PRO A 5 26.22 7.40 -13.29
N PRO A 6 25.31 7.06 -14.22
CA PRO A 6 24.02 7.71 -14.30
C PRO A 6 23.27 7.55 -12.99
N VAL A 7 22.61 8.62 -12.54
CA VAL A 7 21.77 8.60 -11.34
C VAL A 7 20.65 7.58 -11.55
N ALA A 8 20.52 6.65 -10.61
CA ALA A 8 19.55 5.57 -10.67
C ALA A 8 18.73 5.50 -9.38
N LEU A 9 17.47 5.12 -9.55
CA LEU A 9 16.63 4.64 -8.47
C LEU A 9 16.63 3.13 -8.53
N SER A 10 17.02 2.49 -7.43
CA SER A 10 17.15 1.03 -7.38
C SER A 10 15.93 0.38 -6.73
N PHE A 11 15.38 1.01 -5.67
CA PHE A 11 14.30 0.42 -4.89
C PHE A 11 13.28 1.44 -4.39
N ALA A 12 12.03 1.01 -4.31
CA ALA A 12 10.98 1.63 -3.51
C ALA A 12 10.68 0.73 -2.30
N ARG A 13 10.96 1.24 -1.11
CA ARG A 13 10.95 0.51 0.15
C ARG A 13 9.75 0.87 1.02
N PRO A 14 8.64 0.11 0.95
CA PRO A 14 7.64 0.11 2.00
C PRO A 14 8.16 -0.66 3.23
N ASN A 15 7.29 -0.90 4.21
CA ASN A 15 7.57 -1.81 5.32
C ASN A 15 8.07 -3.18 4.80
N LYS A 16 9.21 -3.66 5.29
CA LYS A 16 9.79 -4.95 4.85
C LYS A 16 9.46 -6.13 5.76
N ASP A 17 8.88 -5.88 6.93
CA ASP A 17 8.45 -6.94 7.83
C ASP A 17 7.47 -7.87 7.09
N TRP A 18 7.61 -9.19 7.32
CA TRP A 18 6.85 -10.20 6.58
C TRP A 18 7.02 -10.10 5.06
N GLY A 19 8.25 -9.83 4.61
CA GLY A 19 8.67 -9.84 3.21
C GLY A 19 9.76 -10.88 2.90
N THR A 20 9.97 -11.86 3.76
CA THR A 20 10.95 -12.96 3.61
C THR A 20 10.23 -14.30 3.40
N ASP A 21 10.98 -15.35 3.07
CA ASP A 21 10.52 -16.73 3.03
C ASP A 21 9.25 -16.91 2.17
N GLU A 22 8.19 -17.53 2.71
CA GLU A 22 6.91 -17.74 2.01
C GLU A 22 6.19 -16.44 1.61
N TYR A 23 6.46 -15.33 2.31
CA TYR A 23 5.89 -14.01 2.02
C TYR A 23 6.68 -13.24 0.96
N ALA A 24 7.92 -13.65 0.67
CA ALA A 24 8.75 -12.98 -0.32
C ALA A 24 8.09 -13.03 -1.71
N GLY A 25 8.15 -11.91 -2.42
CA GLY A 25 7.82 -11.87 -3.84
C GLY A 25 8.88 -12.56 -4.70
N PRO A 26 8.61 -12.73 -6.01
CA PRO A 26 9.63 -13.06 -6.98
C PRO A 26 10.83 -12.11 -6.89
N ALA A 27 12.06 -12.63 -7.03
CA ALA A 27 13.30 -11.86 -6.81
C ALA A 27 13.51 -10.73 -7.84
N ASP A 28 12.84 -10.80 -8.99
CA ASP A 28 12.78 -9.76 -10.02
C ASP A 28 11.78 -8.63 -9.69
N ILE A 29 10.95 -8.79 -8.66
CA ILE A 29 9.97 -7.80 -8.20
C ILE A 29 10.30 -7.29 -6.80
N TRP A 30 10.69 -8.18 -5.89
CA TRP A 30 10.89 -7.87 -4.47
C TRP A 30 12.23 -8.38 -3.96
N ASN A 31 13.01 -7.47 -3.37
CA ASN A 31 14.20 -7.77 -2.60
C ASN A 31 13.86 -7.69 -1.10
N PRO A 32 14.01 -8.79 -0.32
CA PRO A 32 13.69 -8.79 1.11
C PRO A 32 14.46 -7.77 1.97
N ASN A 33 15.66 -7.37 1.52
CA ASN A 33 16.48 -6.38 2.21
C ASN A 33 16.16 -4.95 1.79
N GLU A 34 15.73 -4.74 0.55
CA GLU A 34 15.68 -3.40 -0.04
C GLU A 34 14.27 -2.91 -0.38
N GLY A 35 13.34 -3.78 -0.77
CA GLY A 35 11.99 -3.41 -1.18
C GLY A 35 11.66 -3.83 -2.62
N PHE A 36 10.71 -3.11 -3.24
CA PHE A 36 10.34 -3.34 -4.64
C PHE A 36 11.42 -2.81 -5.57
N LEU A 37 11.79 -3.61 -6.57
CA LEU A 37 12.78 -3.22 -7.57
C LEU A 37 12.20 -2.14 -8.49
N ILE A 38 13.01 -1.14 -8.80
CA ILE A 38 12.72 -0.14 -9.82
C ILE A 38 13.57 -0.49 -11.03
N THR A 39 12.95 -1.09 -12.05
CA THR A 39 13.64 -1.52 -13.27
C THR A 39 13.37 -0.61 -14.46
N GLN A 40 12.34 0.24 -14.37
CA GLN A 40 11.90 1.11 -15.46
C GLN A 40 11.50 2.48 -14.91
N SER A 41 11.99 3.53 -15.58
CA SER A 41 11.78 4.94 -15.21
C SER A 41 11.03 5.74 -16.26
N ASP A 42 10.65 5.10 -17.37
CA ASP A 42 9.89 5.74 -18.43
C ASP A 42 8.40 5.89 -18.02
N PRO A 43 7.72 6.99 -18.41
CA PRO A 43 6.32 7.17 -18.06
C PRO A 43 5.37 6.07 -18.55
N ALA A 44 5.72 5.34 -19.61
CA ALA A 44 4.88 4.24 -20.11
C ALA A 44 4.93 3.00 -19.20
N SER A 45 5.96 2.88 -18.36
CA SER A 45 6.12 1.77 -17.41
C SER A 45 5.63 2.07 -15.98
N TYR A 46 5.19 3.30 -15.68
CA TYR A 46 4.82 3.68 -14.30
C TYR A 46 3.73 2.81 -13.66
N ALA A 47 2.88 2.17 -14.47
CA ALA A 47 1.88 1.22 -13.96
C ALA A 47 2.49 -0.08 -13.38
N LEU A 48 3.77 -0.36 -13.65
CA LEU A 48 4.52 -1.50 -13.12
C LEU A 48 5.26 -1.16 -11.81
N ASN A 49 5.36 0.13 -11.46
CA ASN A 49 6.06 0.59 -10.27
C ASN A 49 5.14 0.60 -9.05
N PHE A 50 5.71 0.31 -7.89
CA PHE A 50 5.01 0.43 -6.61
C PHE A 50 4.83 1.93 -6.24
N PRO A 51 3.73 2.35 -5.62
CA PRO A 51 2.54 1.58 -5.33
C PRO A 51 1.45 1.70 -6.41
N SER A 52 0.63 0.64 -6.53
CA SER A 52 -0.63 0.68 -7.27
C SER A 52 -1.85 0.96 -6.38
N THR A 53 -1.69 0.87 -5.06
CA THR A 53 -2.74 1.16 -4.07
C THR A 53 -2.26 2.18 -3.04
N GLY A 54 -3.13 2.99 -2.45
CA GLY A 54 -2.72 3.96 -1.42
C GLY A 54 -3.76 4.17 -0.32
N ALA A 55 -3.35 4.81 0.77
CA ALA A 55 -4.21 5.31 1.84
C ALA A 55 -3.52 6.52 2.51
N ASP A 56 -4.29 7.33 3.26
CA ASP A 56 -3.72 8.50 3.94
C ASP A 56 -2.66 8.10 4.96
N GLY A 57 -1.50 8.78 4.89
CA GLY A 57 -0.41 8.61 5.82
C GLY A 57 0.51 7.43 5.51
N LEU A 58 0.26 6.67 4.45
CA LEU A 58 1.23 5.67 4.00
C LEU A 58 2.46 6.33 3.37
N PHE A 59 3.59 5.67 3.52
CA PHE A 59 4.86 6.17 3.05
C PHE A 59 5.80 5.04 2.63
N PHE A 60 6.73 5.35 1.75
CA PHE A 60 7.80 4.46 1.34
C PHE A 60 9.06 5.26 1.05
N ASP A 61 10.21 4.60 1.08
CA ASP A 61 11.50 5.26 0.90
C ASP A 61 12.10 4.90 -0.46
N LEU A 62 12.61 5.90 -1.16
CA LEU A 62 13.36 5.72 -2.40
C LEU A 62 14.84 5.52 -2.09
N GLU A 63 15.44 4.49 -2.66
CA GLU A 63 16.88 4.25 -2.62
C GLU A 63 17.52 4.84 -3.88
N LEU A 64 18.37 5.86 -3.71
CA LEU A 64 19.06 6.55 -4.78
C LEU A 64 20.52 6.13 -4.85
N GLU A 65 21.01 5.93 -6.07
CA GLU A 65 22.42 5.70 -6.37
C GLU A 65 22.94 6.78 -7.34
N GLY A 66 24.18 7.21 -7.15
CA GLY A 66 24.83 8.17 -8.05
C GLY A 66 24.40 9.63 -7.87
N ALA A 67 23.50 9.95 -6.94
CA ALA A 67 23.16 11.32 -6.55
C ALA A 67 23.17 11.50 -5.04
N ASP A 68 23.55 12.70 -4.58
CA ASP A 68 23.41 13.11 -3.18
C ASP A 68 21.94 13.50 -2.89
N PRO A 69 21.18 12.71 -2.12
CA PRO A 69 19.78 12.99 -1.86
C PRO A 69 19.55 14.29 -1.09
N ASP A 70 20.57 14.79 -0.36
CA ASP A 70 20.47 16.02 0.42
C ASP A 70 20.55 17.28 -0.50
N GLN A 71 20.91 17.11 -1.77
CA GLN A 71 20.96 18.20 -2.76
C GLN A 71 19.72 18.27 -3.64
N LEU A 72 18.82 17.29 -3.55
CA LEU A 72 17.63 17.21 -4.39
C LEU A 72 16.46 17.99 -3.78
N ILE A 73 15.82 18.79 -4.63
CA ILE A 73 14.61 19.55 -4.33
C ILE A 73 13.45 18.86 -5.03
N TRP A 74 12.36 18.65 -4.29
CA TRP A 74 11.17 17.95 -4.77
C TRP A 74 9.95 18.83 -4.55
N GLU A 75 9.12 18.96 -5.57
CA GLU A 75 7.82 19.62 -5.46
C GLU A 75 6.73 18.58 -5.19
N PRO A 76 5.74 18.87 -4.33
CA PRO A 76 4.61 17.97 -4.12
C PRO A 76 3.77 17.84 -5.40
N VAL A 77 3.27 16.63 -5.65
CA VAL A 77 2.40 16.33 -6.79
C VAL A 77 1.01 15.98 -6.27
N ALA A 78 -0.04 16.62 -6.78
CA ALA A 78 -1.40 16.43 -6.31
C ALA A 78 -2.38 16.15 -7.44
N HIS A 79 -3.16 15.07 -7.30
CA HIS A 79 -4.22 14.67 -8.23
C HIS A 79 -5.44 14.17 -7.45
N GLU A 80 -6.63 14.65 -7.80
CA GLU A 80 -7.91 14.16 -7.26
C GLU A 80 -7.98 14.17 -5.71
N GLY A 81 -7.33 15.16 -5.07
CA GLY A 81 -7.28 15.29 -3.62
C GLY A 81 -6.26 14.38 -2.92
N ILE A 82 -5.44 13.64 -3.67
CA ILE A 82 -4.28 12.89 -3.16
C ILE A 82 -3.01 13.69 -3.49
N THR A 83 -2.14 13.88 -2.50
CA THR A 83 -0.85 14.54 -2.63
C THR A 83 0.26 13.56 -2.26
N ALA A 84 1.27 13.46 -3.13
CA ALA A 84 2.53 12.78 -2.84
C ALA A 84 3.62 13.83 -2.57
N THR A 85 4.27 13.71 -1.41
CA THR A 85 5.35 14.62 -0.98
C THR A 85 6.62 13.82 -0.75
N VAL A 86 7.74 14.27 -1.32
CA VAL A 86 9.06 13.70 -1.04
C VAL A 86 9.78 14.55 0.00
N THR A 87 10.29 13.90 1.05
CA THR A 87 11.06 14.57 2.10
C THR A 87 12.31 13.78 2.45
N ARG A 88 13.43 14.48 2.64
CA ARG A 88 14.65 13.90 3.19
C ARG A 88 14.56 13.94 4.71
N THR A 89 14.48 12.78 5.35
CA THR A 89 14.20 12.70 6.80
C THR A 89 14.95 11.55 7.47
N ARG A 90 15.08 11.62 8.79
CA ARG A 90 15.63 10.53 9.59
C ARG A 90 14.49 9.58 9.97
N SER A 91 14.49 8.41 9.37
CA SER A 91 13.60 7.32 9.76
C SER A 91 14.06 6.70 11.08
N SER A 92 13.08 6.47 11.95
CA SER A 92 13.18 5.65 13.15
C SER A 92 12.22 4.45 13.08
N ASP A 93 11.81 4.06 11.88
CA ASP A 93 10.81 3.01 11.70
C ASP A 93 11.33 1.66 12.19
N ARG A 94 10.41 0.71 12.35
CA ARG A 94 10.74 -0.63 12.83
C ARG A 94 11.63 -1.40 11.83
N TRP A 95 11.39 -1.24 10.53
CA TRP A 95 12.05 -2.01 9.47
C TRP A 95 13.31 -1.33 8.89
N PHE A 96 13.56 -0.07 9.24
CA PHE A 96 14.73 0.69 8.79
C PHE A 96 15.02 1.87 9.73
N ARG A 97 16.29 2.15 9.99
CA ARG A 97 16.73 3.31 10.78
C ARG A 97 17.88 4.00 10.05
N GLY A 98 17.71 5.28 9.74
CA GLY A 98 18.70 6.03 8.98
C GLY A 98 18.10 7.22 8.24
N MET A 99 18.92 7.91 7.45
CA MET A 99 18.43 8.94 6.54
C MET A 99 17.76 8.30 5.33
N VAL A 100 16.56 8.76 4.99
CA VAL A 100 15.74 8.23 3.90
C VAL A 100 15.18 9.36 3.04
N THR A 101 14.94 9.05 1.77
CA THR A 101 14.17 9.92 0.86
C THR A 101 12.75 9.38 0.82
N ARG A 102 11.89 9.93 1.67
CA ARG A 102 10.55 9.42 1.96
C ARG A 102 9.50 10.05 1.08
N VAL A 103 8.76 9.23 0.36
CA VAL A 103 7.50 9.61 -0.29
C VAL A 103 6.36 9.35 0.70
N THR A 104 5.55 10.37 1.00
CA THR A 104 4.35 10.25 1.83
C THR A 104 3.11 10.56 1.01
N LEU A 105 2.11 9.68 1.09
CA LEU A 105 0.80 9.87 0.49
C LEU A 105 -0.15 10.52 1.50
N LYS A 106 -0.78 11.61 1.10
CA LYS A 106 -1.85 12.29 1.84
C LYS A 106 -3.08 12.39 0.99
N GLY A 107 -4.26 12.17 1.57
CA GLY A 107 -5.48 12.18 0.77
C GLY A 107 -6.75 11.99 1.59
N PRO A 108 -7.86 11.63 0.93
CA PRO A 108 -9.14 11.43 1.62
C PRO A 108 -9.04 10.37 2.72
N GLU A 109 -9.57 10.70 3.88
CA GLU A 109 -9.50 9.89 5.10
C GLU A 109 -10.78 10.08 5.95
N ALA A 110 -10.96 9.26 7.00
CA ALA A 110 -12.21 9.23 7.77
C ALA A 110 -12.02 9.17 9.30
N ARG A 111 -10.88 9.63 9.85
CA ARG A 111 -10.54 9.66 11.28
C ARG A 111 -11.62 10.32 12.12
N ALA A 112 -12.12 11.48 11.65
CA ALA A 112 -13.19 12.20 12.31
C ALA A 112 -14.52 11.42 12.37
N GLN A 113 -14.66 10.36 11.57
CA GLN A 113 -15.89 9.58 11.40
C GLN A 113 -15.75 8.10 11.82
N TRP A 114 -14.61 7.68 12.37
CA TRP A 114 -14.38 6.27 12.76
C TRP A 114 -15.47 5.71 13.69
N TYR A 115 -15.90 6.52 14.68
CA TYR A 115 -16.91 6.11 15.66
C TYR A 115 -18.33 6.57 15.29
N ASN A 116 -18.51 7.22 14.13
CA ASN A 116 -19.82 7.58 13.63
C ASN A 116 -20.43 6.36 12.88
N PRO A 117 -21.58 5.81 13.30
CA PRO A 117 -22.24 4.72 12.59
C PRO A 117 -22.85 5.15 11.25
N HIS A 118 -23.12 6.44 11.06
CA HIS A 118 -23.73 7.02 9.86
C HIS A 118 -22.81 8.10 9.30
N PRO A 119 -21.68 7.71 8.66
CA PRO A 119 -20.72 8.68 8.16
C PRO A 119 -21.32 9.50 7.01
N SER A 120 -20.88 10.74 6.91
CA SER A 120 -21.11 11.57 5.74
C SER A 120 -20.08 11.27 4.67
N ARG A 121 -20.48 11.44 3.41
CA ARG A 121 -19.62 11.27 2.24
C ARG A 121 -18.34 12.11 2.38
N ILE A 122 -17.21 11.51 2.03
CA ILE A 122 -15.92 12.20 1.91
C ILE A 122 -15.51 12.29 0.43
N SER A 123 -14.42 12.98 0.14
CA SER A 123 -13.86 13.03 -1.21
C SER A 123 -13.56 11.62 -1.74
N VAL A 124 -14.01 11.33 -2.96
CA VAL A 124 -13.77 10.07 -3.67
C VAL A 124 -12.86 10.37 -4.86
N PRO A 125 -11.58 9.98 -4.84
CA PRO A 125 -10.65 10.27 -5.92
C PRO A 125 -11.03 9.48 -7.19
N ARG A 126 -10.94 10.12 -8.36
CA ARG A 126 -11.11 9.41 -9.65
C ARG A 126 -9.81 8.76 -10.06
N LEU A 127 -9.72 7.45 -9.91
CA LEU A 127 -8.54 6.64 -10.26
C LEU A 127 -8.78 5.85 -11.56
N PRO A 128 -7.74 5.47 -12.33
CA PRO A 128 -6.31 5.61 -12.01
C PRO A 128 -5.75 7.03 -12.15
N GLN A 129 -4.72 7.35 -11.36
CA GLN A 129 -3.94 8.60 -11.45
C GLN A 129 -2.44 8.31 -11.49
N THR A 130 -1.73 8.99 -12.39
CA THR A 130 -0.28 8.88 -12.52
C THR A 130 0.39 9.98 -11.69
N PHE A 131 1.38 9.61 -10.88
CA PHE A 131 2.21 10.55 -10.12
C PHE A 131 3.64 10.45 -10.66
N GLU A 132 4.25 11.59 -11.00
CA GLU A 132 5.66 11.68 -11.40
C GLU A 132 6.39 12.63 -10.44
N LEU A 133 7.24 12.07 -9.59
CA LEU A 133 8.07 12.80 -8.64
C LEU A 133 9.41 13.10 -9.31
N VAL A 134 9.78 14.38 -9.38
CA VAL A 134 11.01 14.83 -10.05
C VAL A 134 11.94 15.48 -9.03
N GLY A 135 13.11 14.88 -8.83
CA GLY A 135 14.17 15.42 -7.99
C GLY A 135 15.06 16.33 -8.81
N ARG A 136 15.09 17.62 -8.45
CA ARG A 136 15.85 18.65 -9.15
C ARG A 136 17.05 19.14 -8.35
N ASP A 137 18.11 19.55 -9.03
CA ASP A 137 19.20 20.29 -8.38
C ASP A 137 18.79 21.76 -8.11
N ARG A 138 19.72 22.53 -7.51
CA ARG A 138 19.52 23.96 -7.25
C ARG A 138 19.41 24.81 -8.51
N GLY A 139 19.88 24.31 -9.66
CA GLY A 139 19.74 24.95 -10.96
C GLY A 139 18.39 24.68 -11.64
N GLY A 140 17.57 23.79 -11.07
CA GLY A 140 16.30 23.35 -11.63
C GLY A 140 16.43 22.19 -12.63
N ASN A 141 17.63 21.63 -12.80
CA ASN A 141 17.85 20.50 -13.70
C ASN A 141 17.22 19.23 -13.11
N GLU A 142 16.58 18.44 -13.96
CA GLU A 142 16.02 17.15 -13.56
C GLU A 142 17.14 16.13 -13.39
N ILE A 143 17.35 15.67 -12.16
CA ILE A 143 18.41 14.72 -11.83
C ILE A 143 17.86 13.30 -11.79
N VAL A 144 16.64 13.13 -11.29
CA VAL A 144 16.02 11.82 -11.09
C VAL A 144 14.50 11.92 -11.17
N LYS A 145 13.84 10.85 -11.63
CA LYS A 145 12.38 10.74 -11.69
C LYS A 145 11.91 9.42 -11.12
N TYR A 146 10.85 9.48 -10.33
CA TYR A 146 10.11 8.32 -9.90
C TYR A 146 8.64 8.48 -10.23
N GLY A 147 8.06 7.52 -10.96
CA GLY A 147 6.63 7.56 -11.23
C GLY A 147 5.93 6.24 -10.95
N PHE A 148 4.66 6.36 -10.56
CA PHE A 148 3.78 5.25 -10.21
C PHE A 148 2.33 5.61 -10.56
N VAL A 149 1.46 4.60 -10.67
CA VAL A 149 0.04 4.79 -10.97
C VAL A 149 -0.83 4.24 -9.85
N LEU A 150 -1.49 5.11 -9.10
CA LEU A 150 -2.49 4.69 -8.13
C LEU A 150 -3.76 4.23 -8.85
N GLN A 151 -4.08 2.95 -8.71
CA GLN A 151 -5.27 2.30 -9.23
C GLN A 151 -6.40 2.30 -8.20
N LYS A 152 -6.07 2.17 -6.91
CA LYS A 152 -7.05 2.11 -5.81
C LYS A 152 -6.65 2.98 -4.62
N TRP A 153 -7.65 3.55 -3.95
CA TRP A 153 -7.48 4.29 -2.69
C TRP A 153 -8.31 3.66 -1.58
N PHE A 154 -7.70 3.51 -0.40
CA PHE A 154 -8.29 2.86 0.75
C PHE A 154 -8.50 3.85 1.89
N VAL A 155 -9.63 3.67 2.58
CA VAL A 155 -10.01 4.40 3.80
C VAL A 155 -10.39 3.37 4.86
N HIS A 156 -9.85 3.47 6.07
CA HIS A 156 -10.10 2.50 7.14
C HIS A 156 -10.82 3.15 8.33
N ARG A 157 -11.47 2.31 9.15
CA ARG A 157 -12.24 2.73 10.33
C ARG A 157 -11.42 2.73 11.63
N GLY A 158 -10.11 2.92 11.52
CA GLY A 158 -9.18 2.85 12.65
C GLY A 158 -9.30 1.54 13.42
N GLY A 159 -9.34 1.63 14.76
CA GLY A 159 -9.55 0.49 15.66
C GLY A 159 -11.01 0.10 15.90
N LYS A 160 -11.99 0.69 15.19
CA LYS A 160 -13.41 0.36 15.37
C LYS A 160 -13.74 -0.94 14.63
N GLY A 161 -13.78 -2.02 15.41
CA GLY A 161 -14.38 -3.28 14.96
C GLY A 161 -15.90 -3.19 14.88
N ASP A 162 -16.50 -3.89 13.93
CA ASP A 162 -17.95 -4.06 13.82
C ASP A 162 -18.32 -5.33 13.04
N TYR A 163 -19.61 -5.63 12.96
CA TYR A 163 -20.13 -6.68 12.08
C TYR A 163 -19.96 -6.31 10.61
N SER A 164 -19.85 -7.33 9.75
CA SER A 164 -19.62 -7.14 8.31
C SER A 164 -20.61 -6.17 7.65
N PHE A 165 -21.89 -6.24 7.99
CA PHE A 165 -22.91 -5.37 7.41
C PHE A 165 -22.78 -3.91 7.85
N TYR A 166 -22.44 -3.66 9.13
CA TYR A 166 -22.20 -2.30 9.62
C TYR A 166 -20.92 -1.68 9.05
N GLN A 167 -19.90 -2.49 8.73
CA GLN A 167 -18.74 -2.00 8.00
C GLN A 167 -19.10 -1.67 6.54
N ALA A 168 -19.92 -2.50 5.88
CA ALA A 168 -20.40 -2.23 4.53
C ALA A 168 -21.20 -0.91 4.48
N ASP A 169 -22.14 -0.72 5.40
CA ASP A 169 -22.94 0.52 5.50
C ASP A 169 -22.06 1.74 5.77
N TRP A 170 -21.04 1.60 6.61
CA TRP A 170 -20.08 2.66 6.87
C TRP A 170 -19.28 3.03 5.61
N CYS A 171 -18.79 2.05 4.85
CA CYS A 171 -18.12 2.30 3.57
C CYS A 171 -19.05 3.01 2.58
N ASN A 172 -20.28 2.52 2.43
CA ASN A 172 -21.26 3.09 1.52
C ASN A 172 -21.59 4.55 1.89
N GLY A 173 -21.71 4.86 3.19
CA GLY A 173 -21.94 6.23 3.67
C GLY A 173 -20.81 7.20 3.35
N LEU A 174 -19.56 6.72 3.29
CA LEU A 174 -18.41 7.51 2.84
C LEU A 174 -18.37 7.75 1.32
N GLY A 175 -19.16 6.99 0.55
CA GLY A 175 -19.10 6.94 -0.92
C GLY A 175 -18.07 5.94 -1.46
N TYR A 176 -17.64 5.00 -0.63
CA TYR A 176 -16.70 3.91 -0.95
C TYR A 176 -17.46 2.58 -0.93
N ARG A 177 -16.83 1.50 -1.39
CA ARG A 177 -17.37 0.15 -1.21
C ARG A 177 -16.52 -0.65 -0.23
N MET A 178 -17.14 -1.69 0.31
CA MET A 178 -16.42 -2.75 1.00
C MET A 178 -15.49 -3.49 0.02
N PRO A 179 -14.26 -3.85 0.41
CA PRO A 179 -13.32 -4.52 -0.47
C PRO A 179 -13.74 -5.97 -0.75
N GLN A 180 -13.29 -6.50 -1.88
CA GLN A 180 -13.25 -7.93 -2.17
C GLN A 180 -11.91 -8.51 -1.65
N VAL A 181 -11.80 -9.82 -1.54
CA VAL A 181 -10.54 -10.48 -1.12
C VAL A 181 -9.36 -10.04 -2.01
N LYS A 182 -9.56 -10.02 -3.33
CA LYS A 182 -8.58 -9.54 -4.32
C LYS A 182 -8.20 -8.07 -4.22
N ASP A 183 -8.95 -7.24 -3.48
CA ASP A 183 -8.51 -5.87 -3.23
C ASP A 183 -7.43 -5.82 -2.15
N LEU A 184 -7.40 -6.81 -1.25
CA LEU A 184 -6.54 -6.82 -0.08
C LEU A 184 -5.34 -7.76 -0.19
N THR A 185 -5.48 -8.90 -0.88
CA THR A 185 -4.43 -9.94 -0.90
C THR A 185 -4.42 -10.75 -2.19
N ASN A 186 -3.27 -11.34 -2.53
CA ASN A 186 -3.11 -12.35 -3.57
C ASN A 186 -3.06 -13.79 -3.03
N ALA A 187 -3.45 -13.99 -1.76
CA ALA A 187 -3.58 -15.30 -1.15
C ALA A 187 -4.52 -16.22 -1.95
N VAL A 188 -4.15 -17.51 -1.99
CA VAL A 188 -4.97 -18.57 -2.56
C VAL A 188 -5.43 -19.51 -1.46
N CYS A 189 -6.64 -20.06 -1.59
CA CYS A 189 -7.09 -21.12 -0.69
C CYS A 189 -6.57 -22.50 -1.15
N PHE A 190 -5.26 -22.61 -1.25
CA PHE A 190 -4.55 -23.84 -1.58
C PHE A 190 -3.13 -23.75 -1.00
N GLY A 191 -2.46 -24.89 -0.83
CA GLY A 191 -1.07 -24.90 -0.34
C GLY A 191 -0.93 -24.55 1.14
N LEU A 192 0.15 -23.88 1.50
CA LEU A 192 0.50 -23.58 2.89
C LEU A 192 -0.58 -22.72 3.58
N HIS A 193 -0.89 -23.01 4.84
CA HIS A 193 -1.90 -22.30 5.67
C HIS A 193 -3.35 -22.30 5.13
N SER A 194 -3.63 -23.11 4.10
CA SER A 194 -4.97 -23.26 3.52
C SER A 194 -5.82 -24.32 4.25
N GLY A 195 -7.13 -24.29 4.04
CA GLY A 195 -8.09 -25.20 4.64
C GLY A 195 -9.53 -24.77 4.37
N ARG A 196 -10.51 -25.44 4.99
CA ARG A 196 -11.94 -25.11 4.83
C ARG A 196 -12.23 -23.63 5.15
N HIS A 197 -11.43 -23.02 6.02
CA HIS A 197 -11.60 -21.62 6.40
C HIS A 197 -11.29 -20.62 5.31
N CYS A 198 -10.74 -20.98 4.15
CA CYS A 198 -10.57 -20.02 3.05
C CYS A 198 -11.35 -20.43 1.79
N GLU A 199 -12.12 -21.50 1.86
CA GLU A 199 -12.73 -22.13 0.69
C GLU A 199 -13.69 -21.16 -0.01
N GLY A 200 -13.48 -20.94 -1.31
CA GLY A 200 -14.22 -19.96 -2.11
C GLY A 200 -13.62 -18.55 -2.13
N ALA A 201 -12.58 -18.27 -1.35
CA ALA A 201 -11.87 -17.00 -1.42
C ALA A 201 -11.07 -16.88 -2.73
N VAL A 202 -11.20 -15.73 -3.40
CA VAL A 202 -10.46 -15.42 -4.63
C VAL A 202 -9.59 -14.20 -4.40
N GLY A 203 -8.28 -14.44 -4.24
CA GLY A 203 -7.27 -13.40 -4.16
C GLY A 203 -6.95 -12.74 -5.51
N ALA A 204 -6.14 -11.69 -5.45
CA ALA A 204 -5.61 -11.00 -6.61
C ALA A 204 -4.62 -11.87 -7.41
N THR A 205 -4.36 -11.46 -8.64
CA THR A 205 -3.31 -12.02 -9.48
C THR A 205 -2.15 -11.03 -9.61
N PRO A 206 -0.89 -11.49 -9.68
CA PRO A 206 -0.49 -12.89 -9.63
C PRO A 206 -0.64 -13.48 -8.22
N SER A 207 -1.11 -14.72 -8.16
CA SER A 207 -1.39 -15.44 -6.92
C SER A 207 -0.12 -15.75 -6.13
N SER A 208 -0.25 -15.84 -4.82
CA SER A 208 0.78 -16.39 -3.95
C SER A 208 0.77 -17.93 -3.98
N THR A 209 1.72 -18.53 -3.27
CA THR A 209 1.88 -20.00 -3.15
C THR A 209 1.00 -20.65 -2.09
N GLY A 210 0.24 -19.85 -1.33
CA GLY A 210 -0.46 -20.31 -0.12
C GLY A 210 -1.57 -19.35 0.31
N ASN A 211 -2.18 -19.63 1.46
CA ASN A 211 -3.12 -18.72 2.09
C ASN A 211 -2.38 -17.64 2.91
N HIS A 212 -1.57 -16.86 2.21
CA HIS A 212 -0.80 -15.71 2.68
C HIS A 212 -0.52 -14.82 1.48
N TYR A 213 -0.20 -13.53 1.66
CA TYR A 213 0.26 -12.73 0.54
C TYR A 213 1.67 -13.15 0.11
N GLN A 214 2.05 -12.78 -1.12
CA GLN A 214 3.44 -12.61 -1.52
C GLN A 214 3.65 -11.18 -2.01
N ARG A 215 4.80 -10.57 -1.70
CA ARG A 215 5.10 -9.17 -2.08
C ARG A 215 5.06 -8.99 -3.60
N ARG A 216 3.97 -8.43 -4.13
CA ARG A 216 3.76 -8.24 -5.57
C ARG A 216 3.00 -6.94 -5.80
N ILE A 217 3.37 -6.24 -6.86
CA ILE A 217 2.72 -5.00 -7.30
C ILE A 217 1.43 -5.35 -8.04
N GLY A 218 0.34 -4.62 -7.78
CA GLY A 218 -0.98 -4.87 -8.36
C GLY A 218 -1.72 -6.06 -7.75
N ALA A 219 -1.18 -6.68 -6.70
CA ALA A 219 -1.65 -7.96 -6.17
C ALA A 219 -2.40 -7.82 -4.82
N GLY A 220 -2.99 -6.65 -4.58
CA GLY A 220 -3.77 -6.36 -3.37
C GLY A 220 -3.03 -5.50 -2.35
N PHE A 221 -3.79 -4.75 -1.57
CA PHE A 221 -3.28 -3.72 -0.67
C PHE A 221 -2.23 -4.23 0.33
N PHE A 222 -2.48 -5.35 1.00
CA PHE A 222 -1.51 -5.90 1.97
C PHE A 222 -0.32 -6.59 1.28
N ALA A 223 -0.49 -7.11 0.06
CA ALA A 223 0.63 -7.66 -0.71
C ALA A 223 1.65 -6.56 -1.08
N GLU A 224 1.17 -5.35 -1.35
CA GLU A 224 2.00 -4.18 -1.63
C GLU A 224 2.55 -3.52 -0.37
N TRP A 225 1.73 -3.24 0.63
CA TRP A 225 2.14 -2.43 1.78
C TRP A 225 2.67 -3.25 2.98
N GLY A 226 2.33 -4.54 3.06
CA GLY A 226 2.78 -5.44 4.13
C GLY A 226 2.06 -5.15 5.44
N LEU A 227 2.74 -5.39 6.56
CA LEU A 227 2.16 -5.17 7.89
C LEU A 227 1.81 -3.68 8.11
N MET A 228 0.51 -3.38 8.13
CA MET A 228 0.01 -2.00 8.23
C MET A 228 0.30 -1.31 9.57
N ALA A 229 0.47 -2.10 10.62
CA ALA A 229 0.72 -1.65 12.00
C ALA A 229 1.92 -0.74 12.16
N ASN A 230 2.93 -0.91 11.31
CA ASN A 230 4.19 -0.20 11.47
C ASN A 230 4.19 1.17 10.76
N TYR A 231 3.15 1.51 9.98
CA TYR A 231 3.04 2.84 9.39
C TYR A 231 2.56 3.84 10.45
N ASP A 232 3.50 4.32 11.26
CA ASP A 232 3.22 5.27 12.33
C ASP A 232 2.49 6.50 11.81
N GLY A 233 1.44 6.88 12.52
CA GLY A 233 0.59 8.00 12.14
C GLY A 233 -0.47 7.68 11.08
N ALA A 234 -0.38 6.57 10.32
CA ALA A 234 -1.43 6.17 9.36
C ALA A 234 -2.72 5.69 10.06
N GLY A 235 -2.62 5.21 11.31
CA GLY A 235 -3.78 4.93 12.17
C GLY A 235 -4.45 3.58 11.93
N PHE A 236 -3.85 2.70 11.13
CA PHE A 236 -4.30 1.31 10.98
C PHE A 236 -4.19 0.56 12.31
N ASN A 237 -5.10 -0.39 12.54
CA ASN A 237 -5.00 -1.26 13.71
C ASN A 237 -3.76 -2.17 13.61
N SER A 238 -3.09 -2.37 14.74
CA SER A 238 -1.84 -3.12 14.82
C SER A 238 -1.98 -4.58 14.39
N PHE A 239 -3.07 -5.27 14.71
CA PHE A 239 -3.23 -6.69 14.34
C PHE A 239 -4.70 -7.05 14.21
N GLY A 240 -5.13 -7.41 13.00
CA GLY A 240 -6.40 -8.10 12.84
C GLY A 240 -6.85 -8.28 11.42
N ASP A 241 -8.05 -8.82 11.32
CA ASP A 241 -8.67 -9.13 10.05
C ASP A 241 -9.54 -7.94 9.61
N TYR A 242 -9.48 -7.67 8.32
CA TYR A 242 -10.30 -6.65 7.68
C TYR A 242 -11.38 -7.34 6.87
N TRP A 243 -12.63 -6.94 7.12
CA TRP A 243 -13.76 -7.54 6.45
C TRP A 243 -13.74 -7.31 4.93
N THR A 244 -14.23 -8.30 4.20
CA THR A 244 -14.51 -8.22 2.77
C THR A 244 -15.98 -8.51 2.48
N GLY A 245 -16.50 -7.98 1.37
CA GLY A 245 -17.91 -8.08 1.01
C GLY A 245 -18.35 -9.46 0.50
N GLU A 246 -17.42 -10.33 0.10
CA GLU A 246 -17.71 -11.66 -0.43
C GLU A 246 -17.69 -12.69 0.72
N ALA A 247 -18.81 -13.39 0.92
CA ALA A 247 -18.93 -14.58 1.76
C ALA A 247 -18.39 -14.47 3.22
N SER A 248 -18.37 -13.26 3.79
CA SER A 248 -17.87 -13.01 5.15
C SER A 248 -16.43 -13.49 5.35
N PHE A 249 -15.54 -13.20 4.40
CA PHE A 249 -14.10 -13.35 4.64
C PHE A 249 -13.51 -12.14 5.37
N GLY A 250 -12.58 -12.42 6.27
CA GLY A 250 -11.61 -11.47 6.80
C GLY A 250 -10.24 -11.72 6.17
N VAL A 251 -9.51 -10.64 5.87
CA VAL A 251 -8.11 -10.72 5.42
C VAL A 251 -7.21 -10.13 6.49
N ASN A 252 -6.25 -10.91 6.94
CA ASN A 252 -5.33 -10.52 8.00
C ASN A 252 -4.33 -9.47 7.52
N SER A 253 -4.22 -8.33 8.21
CA SER A 253 -3.33 -7.23 7.81
C SER A 253 -1.83 -7.47 8.03
N MET A 254 -1.45 -8.56 8.68
CA MET A 254 -0.05 -8.95 8.88
C MET A 254 0.43 -9.91 7.79
N SER A 255 -0.36 -10.93 7.50
CA SER A 255 0.04 -12.06 6.64
C SER A 255 -0.68 -12.10 5.29
N GLY A 256 -1.73 -11.31 5.11
CA GLY A 256 -2.63 -11.40 3.95
C GLY A 256 -3.42 -12.70 3.87
N SER A 257 -3.41 -13.52 4.92
CA SER A 257 -4.18 -14.76 4.97
C SER A 257 -5.67 -14.48 5.01
N VAL A 258 -6.43 -15.33 4.33
CA VAL A 258 -7.89 -15.24 4.26
C VAL A 258 -8.51 -16.22 5.23
N ARG A 259 -9.55 -15.77 5.94
CA ARG A 259 -10.33 -16.59 6.86
C ARG A 259 -11.82 -16.28 6.78
N SER A 260 -12.61 -17.33 6.61
CA SER A 260 -14.06 -17.33 6.68
C SER A 260 -14.41 -17.01 8.12
N THR A 261 -15.20 -15.97 8.28
CA THR A 261 -15.57 -15.46 9.58
C THR A 261 -17.09 -15.43 9.63
N TYR A 262 -17.67 -15.79 10.79
CA TYR A 262 -19.12 -15.64 10.92
C TYR A 262 -19.45 -14.13 10.89
N PRO A 263 -20.46 -13.69 10.11
CA PRO A 263 -20.81 -12.27 10.02
C PRO A 263 -21.16 -11.63 11.37
N SER A 264 -21.48 -12.45 12.38
CA SER A 264 -21.72 -12.06 13.78
C SER A 264 -20.44 -11.84 14.61
N PHE A 265 -19.25 -11.96 14.04
CA PHE A 265 -18.01 -11.57 14.70
C PHE A 265 -17.66 -10.11 14.43
N VAL A 266 -16.90 -9.53 15.35
CA VAL A 266 -16.42 -8.16 15.24
C VAL A 266 -15.07 -8.20 14.51
N SER A 267 -14.94 -7.42 13.44
CA SER A 267 -13.67 -7.27 12.71
C SER A 267 -13.51 -5.86 12.15
N TYR A 268 -12.31 -5.53 11.66
CA TYR A 268 -11.98 -4.16 11.25
C TYR A 268 -12.58 -3.81 9.88
N GLY A 269 -12.87 -2.52 9.71
CA GLY A 269 -13.43 -1.96 8.48
C GLY A 269 -12.36 -1.27 7.66
N ILE A 270 -12.30 -1.62 6.38
CA ILE A 270 -11.59 -0.87 5.35
C ILE A 270 -12.50 -0.78 4.14
N CYS A 271 -12.39 0.32 3.41
CA CYS A 271 -13.18 0.68 2.27
C CYS A 271 -12.25 1.02 1.12
N VAL A 272 -12.71 0.83 -0.11
CA VAL A 272 -11.89 1.02 -1.31
C VAL A 272 -12.68 1.74 -2.40
N VAL A 273 -11.96 2.48 -3.23
CA VAL A 273 -12.42 3.00 -4.52
C VAL A 273 -11.34 2.81 -5.60
N PRO A 274 -11.74 2.69 -6.88
CA PRO A 274 -13.10 2.33 -7.30
C PRO A 274 -13.50 0.93 -6.82
#